data_AF-A0AAU3QBY5-F1
#
_entry.id   AF-A0AAU3QBY5-F1
#
_cell.length_a   1.000
_cell.length_b   1.000
_cell.length_c   1.000
_cell.angle_alpha   90.00
_cell.angle_beta   90.00
_cell.angle_gamma   90.00
#
_symmetry.space_group_name_H-M   'P 1'
#
loop_
_entity.id
_entity.type
_entity.pdbx_description
1 polymer ?
#
loop_
_entity_poly.entity_id
_entity_poly.type
_entity_poly.pdbx_seq_one_letter_code
_entity_poly.pdbx_strand_id
1 'polypeptide(L)'
;MNDTADITLSQASVLARLSKSGPATASDLAAPEGVRPVAAAQETGIPVIPVCIAFRPGHPKVHPRNKVFAALPKDAFVHGVPSVEFHPALAPEPGEVTVFKNRINAFAGSDLEQILAAGHVDHLVLAGIATGGVVLSTVCLAADLDHRLTRIGTQSHTTWSPARCEAAVLLSADAVASPVDRRQDRHMQPIFVLVHSPSVGPSTWQPVAEQLTAAGYTVRVPSLLHIGAGAPPFWPRVADAVRDDLRQVPVGNPVTLVAHSNAGLFLPAIRAGLDHPVAGSIFVDAALPARTGPTPVASPEFQEFLRPMAVNGRLPRWTDWWDEADVAPMFSDPTVRQTVVEEQPSLPLSYYEQHIPVPEGWDDHPCSYLLFGPPYEDCSAEAHERGWPVAHLPGAHLHQIVDPAGTARHLVALASPTGAV
;
A
#
# COMPACT_ATOMS: atom_id res chain seq x y z
N MET A 1 43.07 8.15 28.86
CA MET A 1 43.35 8.28 27.41
C MET A 1 43.62 6.90 26.88
N ASN A 2 42.58 6.23 26.38
CA ASN A 2 42.65 5.01 25.57
C ASN A 2 41.26 4.75 24.97
N ASP A 3 41.25 3.97 23.89
CA ASP A 3 40.11 3.51 23.07
C ASP A 3 39.70 4.42 21.90
N THR A 4 40.52 4.38 20.85
CA THR A 4 40.04 4.46 19.45
C THR A 4 39.77 3.05 18.96
N ALA A 5 38.50 2.71 18.79
CA ALA A 5 38.07 1.46 18.17
C ALA A 5 38.19 1.56 16.64
N ASP A 6 38.99 0.67 16.07
CA ASP A 6 39.15 0.42 14.65
C ASP A 6 37.81 -0.04 14.02
N ILE A 7 37.25 0.78 13.11
CA ILE A 7 36.21 0.33 12.18
C ILE A 7 36.91 0.02 10.85
N THR A 8 37.52 -1.16 10.78
CA THR A 8 37.93 -1.78 9.51
C THR A 8 36.74 -2.57 8.96
N LEU A 9 35.85 -1.91 8.22
CA LEU A 9 34.79 -2.60 7.48
C LEU A 9 35.37 -3.23 6.20
N SER A 10 35.49 -4.56 6.24
CA SER A 10 36.17 -5.42 5.28
C SER A 10 35.68 -5.28 3.83
N GLN A 11 36.46 -4.62 2.97
CA GLN A 11 36.42 -4.85 1.52
C GLN A 11 37.17 -6.14 1.09
N ALA A 12 38.02 -6.69 1.96
CA ALA A 12 38.81 -7.89 1.67
C ALA A 12 38.00 -9.20 1.70
N SER A 13 36.87 -9.24 2.42
CA SER A 13 36.05 -10.46 2.61
C SER A 13 35.11 -10.75 1.43
N VAL A 14 34.69 -9.73 0.68
CA VAL A 14 33.86 -9.87 -0.53
C VAL A 14 34.70 -10.32 -1.73
N LEU A 15 35.91 -9.78 -1.88
CA LEU A 15 36.86 -10.18 -2.95
C LEU A 15 37.46 -11.57 -2.71
N ALA A 16 37.68 -11.99 -1.46
CA ALA A 16 38.20 -13.32 -1.13
C ALA A 16 37.19 -14.46 -1.38
N ARG A 17 35.88 -14.16 -1.46
CA ARG A 17 34.82 -15.15 -1.77
C ARG A 17 34.53 -15.28 -3.26
N LEU A 18 34.90 -14.29 -4.08
CA LEU A 18 34.80 -14.35 -5.53
C LEU A 18 35.92 -15.18 -6.19
N SER A 19 37.02 -15.47 -5.46
CA SER A 19 38.21 -16.14 -6.01
C SER A 19 38.38 -17.61 -5.62
N LYS A 20 37.40 -18.23 -4.94
CA LYS A 20 37.46 -19.65 -4.55
C LYS A 20 36.15 -20.33 -4.90
N SER A 21 36.15 -21.17 -5.95
CA SER A 21 35.54 -22.51 -6.05
C SER A 21 35.31 -22.92 -7.50
N GLY A 22 35.53 -24.21 -7.80
CA GLY A 22 35.49 -24.81 -9.14
C GLY A 22 34.08 -24.98 -9.75
N PRO A 23 33.97 -25.63 -10.92
CA PRO A 23 32.75 -25.65 -11.71
C PRO A 23 31.64 -26.45 -11.01
N ALA A 24 30.49 -25.82 -10.78
CA ALA A 24 29.27 -26.51 -10.37
C ALA A 24 28.63 -27.22 -11.59
N THR A 25 28.22 -28.48 -11.40
CA THR A 25 27.57 -29.32 -12.42
C THR A 25 26.10 -28.96 -12.62
N ALA A 26 25.60 -29.19 -13.85
CA ALA A 26 24.36 -28.65 -14.39
C ALA A 26 23.02 -29.15 -13.79
N SER A 27 22.99 -29.88 -12.67
CA SER A 27 21.74 -30.48 -12.14
C SER A 27 21.15 -29.85 -10.87
N ASP A 28 21.77 -28.82 -10.27
CA ASP A 28 21.35 -28.31 -8.95
C ASP A 28 20.66 -26.93 -8.96
N LEU A 29 20.16 -26.46 -10.11
CA LEU A 29 19.58 -25.11 -10.23
C LEU A 29 18.06 -25.16 -10.40
N ALA A 30 17.34 -25.03 -9.28
CA ALA A 30 15.94 -24.63 -9.28
C ALA A 30 15.75 -23.31 -10.07
N ALA A 31 14.56 -23.07 -10.63
CA ALA A 31 14.25 -21.84 -11.35
C ALA A 31 14.64 -20.61 -10.51
N PRO A 32 15.31 -19.60 -11.09
CA PRO A 32 15.75 -18.44 -10.31
C PRO A 32 14.53 -17.77 -9.65
N GLU A 33 14.58 -17.54 -8.34
CA GLU A 33 13.45 -16.98 -7.56
C GLU A 33 12.98 -15.60 -8.06
N GLY A 34 13.76 -14.94 -8.94
CA GLY A 34 13.39 -13.73 -9.67
C GLY A 34 12.36 -13.91 -10.79
N VAL A 35 11.90 -15.14 -11.08
CA VAL A 35 10.88 -15.43 -12.11
C VAL A 35 9.47 -14.98 -11.69
N ARG A 36 9.10 -15.12 -10.41
CA ARG A 36 7.73 -14.74 -9.97
C ARG A 36 7.45 -13.24 -10.06
N PRO A 37 8.39 -12.34 -9.65
CA PRO A 37 8.18 -10.90 -9.79
C PRO A 37 8.06 -10.43 -11.24
N VAL A 38 8.75 -11.09 -12.18
CA VAL A 38 8.68 -10.76 -13.61
C VAL A 38 7.34 -11.16 -14.21
N ALA A 39 6.88 -12.38 -13.94
CA ALA A 39 5.56 -12.83 -14.39
C ALA A 39 4.44 -11.91 -13.85
N ALA A 40 4.48 -11.57 -12.56
CA ALA A 40 3.50 -10.66 -11.96
C ALA A 40 3.56 -9.23 -12.54
N ALA A 41 4.75 -8.73 -12.88
CA ALA A 41 4.90 -7.43 -13.53
C ALA A 41 4.37 -7.43 -14.97
N GLN A 42 4.63 -8.50 -15.72
CA GLN A 42 4.12 -8.67 -17.09
C GLN A 42 2.59 -8.78 -17.10
N GLU A 43 1.99 -9.52 -16.17
CA GLU A 43 0.53 -9.63 -16.02
C GLU A 43 -0.15 -8.31 -15.66
N THR A 44 0.58 -7.39 -15.01
CA THR A 44 0.06 -6.08 -14.58
C THR A 44 0.44 -4.92 -15.52
N GLY A 45 1.05 -5.22 -16.67
CA GLY A 45 1.41 -4.21 -17.68
C GLY A 45 2.59 -3.30 -17.28
N ILE A 46 3.36 -3.69 -16.25
CA ILE A 46 4.54 -2.97 -15.77
C ILE A 46 5.70 -3.27 -16.73
N PRO A 47 6.35 -2.26 -17.36
CA PRO A 47 7.47 -2.49 -18.24
C PRO A 47 8.63 -3.19 -17.52
N VAL A 48 9.03 -4.32 -18.08
CA VAL A 48 10.19 -5.10 -17.61
C VAL A 48 11.37 -4.80 -18.52
N ILE A 49 12.51 -4.41 -17.93
CA ILE A 49 13.76 -4.20 -18.66
C ILE A 49 14.79 -5.23 -18.18
N PRO A 50 14.97 -6.35 -18.91
CA PRO A 50 16.00 -7.31 -18.61
C PRO A 50 17.39 -6.72 -18.85
N VAL A 51 18.28 -6.88 -17.87
CA VAL A 51 19.66 -6.42 -17.94
C VAL A 51 20.63 -7.60 -17.84
N CYS A 52 21.53 -7.73 -18.81
CA CYS A 52 22.60 -8.74 -18.81
C CYS A 52 23.96 -8.09 -19.03
N ILE A 53 25.00 -8.71 -18.48
CA ILE A 53 26.38 -8.31 -18.76
C ILE A 53 26.78 -8.82 -20.14
N ALA A 54 27.25 -7.94 -21.01
CA ALA A 54 27.83 -8.33 -22.29
C ALA A 54 29.00 -7.44 -22.69
N PHE A 55 29.99 -8.07 -23.29
CA PHE A 55 31.18 -7.44 -23.83
C PHE A 55 31.23 -7.61 -25.34
N ARG A 56 31.96 -6.71 -25.99
CA ARG A 56 32.40 -6.91 -27.37
C ARG A 56 33.51 -7.96 -27.42
N PRO A 57 33.68 -8.69 -28.54
CA PRO A 57 34.80 -9.61 -28.71
C PRO A 57 36.14 -8.96 -28.35
N GLY A 58 36.96 -9.64 -27.53
CA GLY A 58 38.26 -9.11 -27.09
C GLY A 58 38.20 -8.10 -25.93
N HIS A 59 37.01 -7.75 -25.45
CA HIS A 59 36.76 -6.85 -24.32
C HIS A 59 37.46 -5.46 -24.41
N PRO A 60 37.37 -4.73 -25.54
CA PRO A 60 38.10 -3.47 -25.75
C PRO A 60 37.72 -2.35 -24.76
N LYS A 61 36.53 -2.42 -24.16
CA LYS A 61 36.03 -1.45 -23.15
C LYS A 61 36.42 -1.81 -21.71
N VAL A 62 37.18 -2.88 -21.49
CA VAL A 62 37.67 -3.30 -20.17
C VAL A 62 39.10 -2.82 -20.00
N HIS A 63 39.28 -1.80 -19.16
CA HIS A 63 40.61 -1.26 -18.86
C HIS A 63 41.44 -2.29 -18.05
N PRO A 64 42.75 -2.45 -18.29
CA PRO A 64 43.58 -3.42 -17.56
C PRO A 64 43.61 -3.24 -16.03
N ARG A 65 43.33 -2.03 -15.53
CA ARG A 65 43.21 -1.75 -14.08
C ARG A 65 41.90 -2.25 -13.46
N ASN A 66 40.88 -2.57 -14.26
CA ASN A 66 39.66 -3.20 -13.76
C ASN A 66 39.94 -4.68 -13.51
N LYS A 67 40.44 -5.01 -12.32
CA LYS A 67 40.89 -6.37 -11.98
C LYS A 67 39.80 -7.44 -12.09
N VAL A 68 38.53 -7.05 -11.94
CA VAL A 68 37.39 -7.97 -12.02
C VAL A 68 37.19 -8.44 -13.46
N PHE A 69 36.95 -7.50 -14.39
CA PHE A 69 36.66 -7.87 -15.77
C PHE A 69 37.92 -8.14 -16.60
N ALA A 70 39.08 -7.58 -16.25
CA ALA A 70 40.33 -7.84 -16.96
C ALA A 70 40.84 -9.28 -16.76
N ALA A 71 40.41 -9.94 -15.69
CA ALA A 71 40.73 -11.34 -15.41
C ALA A 71 39.84 -12.35 -16.17
N LEU A 72 38.78 -11.89 -16.84
CA LEU A 72 37.89 -12.76 -17.61
C LEU A 72 38.55 -13.23 -18.92
N PRO A 73 38.28 -14.47 -19.37
CA PRO A 73 38.59 -14.89 -20.73
C PRO A 73 38.01 -13.92 -21.76
N LYS A 74 38.74 -13.66 -22.85
CA LYS A 74 38.40 -12.61 -23.85
C LYS A 74 37.17 -12.91 -24.71
N ASP A 75 36.66 -14.12 -24.58
CA ASP A 75 35.46 -14.69 -25.19
C ASP A 75 34.30 -14.84 -24.19
N ALA A 76 34.53 -14.65 -22.88
CA ALA A 76 33.48 -14.70 -21.87
C ALA A 76 32.50 -13.53 -22.01
N PHE A 77 31.21 -13.81 -21.86
CA PHE A 77 30.12 -12.84 -21.93
C PHE A 77 30.12 -12.00 -23.23
N VAL A 78 30.53 -12.58 -24.35
CA VAL A 78 30.44 -11.93 -25.67
C VAL A 78 29.05 -12.20 -26.27
N HIS A 79 28.50 -11.23 -27.03
CA HIS A 79 27.22 -11.45 -27.71
C HIS A 79 27.23 -12.71 -28.57
N GLY A 80 26.16 -13.51 -28.49
CA GLY A 80 26.00 -14.74 -29.25
C GLY A 80 26.58 -16.00 -28.61
N VAL A 81 27.04 -15.94 -27.36
CA VAL A 81 27.39 -17.14 -26.57
C VAL A 81 26.35 -17.40 -25.46
N PRO A 82 26.15 -18.66 -25.03
CA PRO A 82 25.16 -19.00 -24.00
C PRO A 82 25.31 -18.22 -22.68
N SER A 83 26.52 -17.77 -22.36
CA SER A 83 26.79 -16.97 -21.16
C SER A 83 26.15 -15.58 -21.15
N VAL A 84 25.60 -15.10 -22.28
CA VAL A 84 24.83 -13.83 -22.35
C VAL A 84 23.34 -14.05 -22.64
N GLU A 85 22.89 -15.31 -22.72
CA GLU A 85 21.47 -15.61 -22.92
C GLU A 85 20.72 -15.46 -21.60
N PHE A 86 19.53 -14.88 -21.67
CA PHE A 86 18.62 -14.83 -20.52
C PHE A 86 18.13 -16.24 -20.20
N HIS A 87 17.91 -16.52 -18.92
CA HIS A 87 17.25 -17.76 -18.51
C HIS A 87 15.89 -17.87 -19.23
N PRO A 88 15.46 -19.04 -19.74
CA PRO A 88 14.20 -19.14 -20.50
C PRO A 88 12.97 -18.58 -19.80
N ALA A 89 12.88 -18.74 -18.47
CA ALA A 89 11.79 -18.18 -17.66
C ALA A 89 11.87 -16.65 -17.44
N LEU A 90 12.90 -15.99 -17.98
CA LEU A 90 13.16 -14.54 -17.95
C LEU A 90 13.52 -14.04 -19.36
N ALA A 91 13.25 -14.84 -20.40
CA ALA A 91 13.56 -14.48 -21.76
C ALA A 91 12.62 -13.34 -22.19
N PRO A 92 13.16 -12.24 -22.73
CA PRO A 92 12.33 -11.15 -23.23
C PRO A 92 11.51 -11.60 -24.44
N GLU A 93 10.27 -11.13 -24.52
CA GLU A 93 9.41 -11.31 -25.68
C GLU A 93 9.93 -10.50 -26.89
N PRO A 94 9.59 -10.89 -28.14
CA PRO A 94 9.99 -10.14 -29.33
C PRO A 94 9.52 -8.68 -29.27
N GLY A 95 10.47 -7.74 -29.24
CA GLY A 95 10.20 -6.30 -29.18
C GLY A 95 10.32 -5.68 -27.79
N GLU A 96 10.53 -6.48 -26.74
CA GLU A 96 10.85 -5.96 -25.41
C GLU A 96 12.25 -5.34 -25.37
N VAL A 97 12.37 -4.24 -24.61
CA VAL A 97 13.63 -3.52 -24.47
C VAL A 97 14.55 -4.31 -23.53
N THR A 98 15.75 -4.63 -24.02
CA THR A 98 16.80 -5.28 -23.24
C THR A 98 18.00 -4.37 -23.10
N VAL A 99 18.67 -4.44 -21.95
CA VAL A 99 19.86 -3.63 -21.67
C VAL A 99 21.07 -4.54 -21.50
N PHE A 100 22.13 -4.19 -22.23
CA PHE A 100 23.42 -4.83 -22.06
C PHE A 100 24.40 -3.87 -21.39
N LYS A 101 24.99 -4.32 -20.28
CA LYS A 101 25.97 -3.54 -19.52
C LYS A 101 27.36 -4.16 -19.60
N ASN A 102 28.40 -3.34 -19.49
CA ASN A 102 29.80 -3.80 -19.37
C ASN A 102 30.47 -3.33 -18.07
N ARG A 103 29.67 -2.90 -17.10
CA ARG A 103 30.09 -2.54 -15.74
C ARG A 103 29.25 -3.27 -14.68
N ILE A 104 29.58 -3.04 -13.41
CA ILE A 104 28.93 -3.67 -12.27
C ILE A 104 27.50 -3.17 -12.12
N ASN A 105 27.29 -1.86 -11.90
CA ASN A 105 25.93 -1.30 -11.87
C ASN A 105 25.29 -1.27 -13.26
N ALA A 106 23.96 -1.21 -13.30
CA ALA A 106 23.19 -1.31 -14.54
C ALA A 106 23.29 -0.09 -15.45
N PHE A 107 23.62 1.10 -14.93
CA PHE A 107 23.73 2.34 -15.70
C PHE A 107 25.05 2.45 -16.46
N ALA A 108 26.15 2.05 -15.81
CA ALA A 108 27.47 2.31 -16.33
C ALA A 108 27.79 1.41 -17.54
N GLY A 109 28.11 2.05 -18.66
CA GLY A 109 28.47 1.33 -19.88
C GLY A 109 27.29 0.58 -20.53
N SER A 110 26.07 1.02 -20.27
CA SER A 110 24.83 0.62 -20.94
C SER A 110 24.10 1.86 -21.48
N ASP A 111 22.93 1.65 -22.08
CA ASP A 111 21.97 2.68 -22.52
C ASP A 111 20.77 2.82 -21.55
N LEU A 112 20.85 2.25 -20.34
CA LEU A 112 19.74 2.24 -19.37
C LEU A 112 19.24 3.64 -19.05
N GLU A 113 20.13 4.59 -18.73
CA GLU A 113 19.75 5.96 -18.38
C GLU A 113 18.99 6.64 -19.53
N GLN A 114 19.41 6.41 -20.77
CA GLN A 114 18.75 6.95 -21.95
C GLN A 114 17.36 6.33 -22.15
N ILE A 115 17.23 5.02 -21.92
CA ILE A 115 15.95 4.31 -22.00
C ILE A 115 14.98 4.82 -20.92
N LEU A 116 15.44 4.94 -19.67
CA LEU A 116 14.64 5.45 -18.56
C LEU A 116 14.21 6.89 -18.79
N ALA A 117 15.13 7.75 -19.24
CA ALA A 117 14.85 9.15 -19.56
C ALA A 117 13.82 9.28 -20.70
N ALA A 118 13.97 8.52 -21.78
CA ALA A 118 13.01 8.53 -22.89
C ALA A 118 11.61 8.03 -22.47
N GLY A 119 11.56 7.06 -21.56
CA GLY A 119 10.33 6.53 -20.99
C GLY A 119 9.73 7.36 -19.86
N HIS A 120 10.35 8.47 -19.45
CA HIS A 120 9.98 9.25 -18.25
C HIS A 120 9.89 8.40 -16.98
N VAL A 121 10.80 7.43 -16.85
CA VAL A 121 10.84 6.49 -15.72
C VAL A 121 11.64 7.10 -14.58
N ASP A 122 10.95 7.41 -13.47
CA ASP A 122 11.54 7.96 -12.25
C ASP A 122 11.58 6.96 -11.08
N HIS A 123 10.86 5.83 -11.17
CA HIS A 123 10.76 4.82 -10.12
C HIS A 123 11.21 3.45 -10.62
N LEU A 124 12.21 2.91 -9.94
CA LEU A 124 12.82 1.62 -10.24
C LEU A 124 12.48 0.60 -9.16
N VAL A 125 11.94 -0.53 -9.59
CA VAL A 125 11.75 -1.73 -8.78
C VAL A 125 12.85 -2.72 -9.17
N LEU A 126 13.77 -3.03 -8.25
CA LEU A 126 14.97 -3.81 -8.56
C LEU A 126 14.86 -5.24 -8.02
N ALA A 127 15.12 -6.21 -8.91
CA ALA A 127 15.28 -7.63 -8.59
C ALA A 127 16.48 -8.22 -9.35
N GLY A 128 17.09 -9.26 -8.79
CA GLY A 128 18.13 -10.01 -9.48
C GLY A 128 19.37 -10.24 -8.63
N ILE A 129 20.46 -10.58 -9.31
CA ILE A 129 21.67 -11.11 -8.70
C ILE A 129 22.93 -10.48 -9.32
N ALA A 130 24.02 -10.33 -8.56
CA ALA A 130 24.16 -10.63 -7.14
C ALA A 130 23.68 -9.46 -6.25
N THR A 131 22.93 -9.77 -5.19
CA THR A 131 22.32 -8.78 -4.26
C THR A 131 23.33 -7.80 -3.67
N GLY A 132 24.44 -8.31 -3.13
CA GLY A 132 25.51 -7.48 -2.54
C GLY A 132 26.50 -6.89 -3.56
N GLY A 133 26.32 -7.18 -4.85
CA GLY A 133 27.20 -6.70 -5.92
C GLY A 133 26.46 -5.79 -6.88
N VAL A 134 25.87 -6.38 -7.92
CA VAL A 134 25.21 -5.67 -9.02
C VAL A 134 23.99 -4.89 -8.53
N VAL A 135 23.11 -5.53 -7.74
CA VAL A 135 21.87 -4.90 -7.28
C VAL A 135 22.18 -3.73 -6.35
N LEU A 136 22.96 -3.95 -5.29
CA LEU A 136 23.35 -2.87 -4.37
C LEU A 136 24.06 -1.71 -5.08
N SER A 137 25.02 -2.00 -5.97
CA SER A 137 25.71 -0.94 -6.71
C SER A 137 24.79 -0.16 -7.65
N THR A 138 23.73 -0.80 -8.17
CA THR A 138 22.72 -0.14 -9.01
C THR A 138 21.76 0.71 -8.18
N VAL A 139 21.31 0.19 -7.03
CA VAL A 139 20.48 0.92 -6.05
C VAL A 139 21.18 2.20 -5.60
N CYS A 140 22.46 2.11 -5.21
CA CYS A 140 23.22 3.28 -4.75
C CYS A 140 23.31 4.36 -5.84
N LEU A 141 23.68 3.99 -7.07
CA LEU A 141 23.78 4.97 -8.15
C LEU A 141 22.41 5.51 -8.56
N ALA A 142 21.35 4.69 -8.56
CA ALA A 142 20.00 5.16 -8.86
C ALA A 142 19.51 6.17 -7.81
N ALA A 143 19.84 5.95 -6.54
CA ALA A 143 19.53 6.89 -5.47
C ALA A 143 20.27 8.22 -5.64
N ASP A 144 21.56 8.17 -6.03
CA ASP A 144 22.36 9.37 -6.33
C ASP A 144 21.84 10.13 -7.57
N LEU A 145 21.10 9.45 -8.45
CA LEU A 145 20.44 10.02 -9.63
C LEU A 145 18.96 10.41 -9.36
N ASP A 146 18.57 10.49 -8.09
CA ASP A 146 17.22 10.88 -7.63
C ASP A 146 16.06 9.97 -8.09
N HIS A 147 16.35 8.71 -8.46
CA HIS A 147 15.29 7.75 -8.73
C HIS A 147 14.60 7.30 -7.43
N ARG A 148 13.28 7.14 -7.47
CA ARG A 148 12.52 6.42 -6.44
C ARG A 148 12.86 4.93 -6.54
N LEU A 149 13.00 4.24 -5.41
CA LEU A 149 13.48 2.85 -5.38
C LEU A 149 12.59 1.96 -4.53
N THR A 150 12.19 0.83 -5.11
CA THR A 150 11.63 -0.30 -4.35
C THR A 150 12.51 -1.52 -4.59
N ARG A 151 12.97 -2.15 -3.51
CA ARG A 151 13.72 -3.40 -3.62
C ARG A 151 12.80 -4.56 -3.33
N ILE A 152 12.72 -5.54 -4.23
CA ILE A 152 12.04 -6.79 -3.93
C ILE A 152 12.95 -7.62 -3.02
N GLY A 153 12.50 -7.84 -1.78
CA GLY A 153 13.25 -8.54 -0.77
C GLY A 153 13.21 -10.05 -0.98
N THR A 154 14.32 -10.64 -1.44
CA THR A 154 14.59 -12.07 -1.26
C THR A 154 15.99 -12.25 -0.67
N GLN A 155 16.10 -13.04 0.39
CA GLN A 155 17.40 -13.42 0.94
C GLN A 155 17.97 -14.56 0.09
N SER A 156 18.78 -14.25 -0.91
CA SER A 156 19.53 -15.27 -1.65
C SER A 156 21.02 -14.99 -1.61
N HIS A 157 21.76 -15.85 -0.88
CA HIS A 157 23.21 -15.93 -0.95
C HIS A 157 23.60 -16.86 -2.10
N THR A 158 23.63 -16.37 -3.34
CA THR A 158 24.18 -17.13 -4.48
C THR A 158 25.60 -16.67 -4.80
N THR A 159 26.48 -17.64 -5.02
CA THR A 159 27.89 -17.45 -5.40
C THR A 159 28.03 -17.26 -6.90
N TRP A 160 28.79 -16.25 -7.32
CA TRP A 160 29.11 -15.94 -8.72
C TRP A 160 29.65 -17.15 -9.49
N SER A 161 29.08 -17.43 -10.68
CA SER A 161 29.51 -18.46 -11.62
C SER A 161 29.83 -17.86 -13.01
N PRO A 162 30.94 -18.25 -13.66
CA PRO A 162 31.25 -17.82 -15.04
C PRO A 162 30.29 -18.37 -16.11
N ALA A 163 29.39 -19.31 -15.76
CA ALA A 163 28.69 -20.14 -16.74
C ALA A 163 27.35 -19.57 -17.25
N ARG A 164 26.76 -18.53 -16.64
CA ARG A 164 25.48 -17.95 -17.09
C ARG A 164 25.38 -16.45 -16.81
N CYS A 165 24.68 -15.72 -17.69
CA CYS A 165 24.28 -14.34 -17.43
C CYS A 165 23.23 -14.36 -16.32
N GLU A 166 23.62 -13.93 -15.14
CA GLU A 166 22.74 -13.81 -14.00
C GLU A 166 21.88 -12.54 -14.18
N ALA A 167 20.58 -12.72 -14.43
CA ALA A 167 19.64 -11.67 -14.79
C ALA A 167 19.57 -10.57 -13.72
N ALA A 168 19.78 -9.31 -14.13
CA ALA A 168 19.39 -8.15 -13.35
C ALA A 168 18.10 -7.62 -13.98
N VAL A 169 16.97 -7.74 -13.27
CA VAL A 169 15.67 -7.28 -13.75
C VAL A 169 15.39 -5.92 -13.09
N LEU A 170 15.28 -4.89 -13.92
CA LEU A 170 14.71 -3.61 -13.52
C LEU A 170 13.25 -3.59 -13.98
N LEU A 171 12.33 -3.53 -13.02
CA LEU A 171 10.90 -3.33 -13.22
C LEU A 171 10.62 -1.82 -13.08
N SER A 172 9.97 -1.19 -14.06
CA SER A 172 9.60 0.23 -14.03
C SER A 172 8.16 0.43 -13.57
N ALA A 173 7.89 1.38 -12.67
CA ALA A 173 6.54 1.87 -12.40
C ALA A 173 6.05 2.85 -13.48
N ASP A 174 4.73 2.83 -13.71
CA ASP A 174 3.87 3.79 -14.41
C ASP A 174 4.24 4.18 -15.86
N ALA A 175 4.00 3.25 -16.79
CA ALA A 175 3.75 3.56 -18.20
C ALA A 175 2.27 3.41 -18.56
N VAL A 176 1.42 4.20 -17.91
CA VAL A 176 0.21 4.76 -18.54
C VAL A 176 0.18 6.23 -18.12
N ALA A 177 -0.07 7.13 -19.07
CA ALA A 177 -0.27 8.57 -18.90
C ALA A 177 1.01 9.47 -18.90
N SER A 178 1.11 10.30 -19.94
CA SER A 178 2.12 11.36 -20.20
C SER A 178 2.25 12.36 -19.03
N PRO A 179 3.34 13.16 -18.89
CA PRO A 179 3.44 14.22 -17.86
C PRO A 179 2.34 15.30 -17.95
N VAL A 180 1.71 15.44 -19.11
CA VAL A 180 0.51 16.28 -19.31
C VAL A 180 -0.73 15.66 -18.64
N ASP A 181 -0.74 14.33 -18.55
CA ASP A 181 -1.84 13.49 -18.07
C ASP A 181 -1.75 13.25 -16.55
N ARG A 182 -0.56 13.17 -15.93
CA ARG A 182 -0.43 13.06 -14.45
C ARG A 182 -0.92 14.28 -13.66
N ARG A 183 -0.91 15.47 -14.26
CA ARG A 183 -1.60 16.62 -13.64
C ARG A 183 -3.11 16.45 -13.70
N GLN A 184 -3.63 15.71 -14.67
CA GLN A 184 -5.04 15.38 -14.87
C GLN A 184 -5.47 14.12 -14.09
N ASP A 185 -4.59 13.14 -13.86
CA ASP A 185 -4.84 11.90 -13.10
C ASP A 185 -4.80 12.08 -11.58
N ARG A 186 -4.03 13.04 -11.04
CA ARG A 186 -4.20 13.45 -9.63
C ARG A 186 -5.58 14.07 -9.38
N HIS A 187 -6.31 14.46 -10.42
CA HIS A 187 -7.71 14.86 -10.35
C HIS A 187 -8.69 13.68 -10.54
N MET A 188 -8.23 12.47 -10.91
CA MET A 188 -9.09 11.28 -11.08
C MET A 188 -8.90 10.17 -10.03
N GLN A 189 -7.77 10.10 -9.32
CA GLN A 189 -7.65 9.20 -8.16
C GLN A 189 -8.60 9.66 -7.06
N PRO A 190 -9.52 8.80 -6.58
CA PRO A 190 -10.52 9.21 -5.63
C PRO A 190 -9.88 9.61 -4.30
N ILE A 191 -10.38 10.69 -3.72
CA ILE A 191 -9.94 11.18 -2.41
C ILE A 191 -10.54 10.26 -1.36
N PHE A 192 -9.69 9.71 -0.48
CA PHE A 192 -10.17 8.91 0.64
C PHE A 192 -10.74 9.82 1.71
N VAL A 193 -11.99 9.61 2.10
CA VAL A 193 -12.65 10.31 3.19
C VAL A 193 -12.90 9.30 4.32
N LEU A 194 -12.05 9.34 5.34
CA LEU A 194 -12.07 8.42 6.46
C LEU A 194 -13.00 8.96 7.56
N VAL A 195 -14.19 8.38 7.65
CA VAL A 195 -15.26 8.77 8.57
C VAL A 195 -15.16 7.88 9.81
N HIS A 196 -14.77 8.47 10.94
CA HIS A 196 -14.73 7.78 12.23
C HIS A 196 -16.14 7.65 12.82
N SER A 197 -16.37 6.70 13.73
CA SER A 197 -17.63 6.66 14.48
C SER A 197 -17.79 7.91 15.36
N PRO A 198 -18.98 8.52 15.48
CA PRO A 198 -19.21 9.66 16.36
C PRO A 198 -18.93 9.41 17.85
N SER A 199 -18.77 8.16 18.27
CA SER A 199 -18.41 7.76 19.63
C SER A 199 -16.91 7.85 19.93
N VAL A 200 -16.09 7.96 18.87
CA VAL A 200 -14.64 8.15 18.92
C VAL A 200 -14.28 9.40 18.13
N GLY A 201 -12.99 9.65 17.92
CA GLY A 201 -12.52 10.82 17.17
C GLY A 201 -11.63 10.49 15.97
N PRO A 202 -11.23 11.52 15.22
CA PRO A 202 -10.41 11.38 14.01
C PRO A 202 -9.03 10.75 14.29
N SER A 203 -8.52 10.81 15.52
CA SER A 203 -7.25 10.15 15.90
C SER A 203 -7.24 8.64 15.62
N THR A 204 -8.41 8.00 15.59
CA THR A 204 -8.54 6.58 15.24
C THR A 204 -8.19 6.29 13.78
N TRP A 205 -8.35 7.26 12.88
CA TRP A 205 -7.99 7.14 11.47
C TRP A 205 -6.65 7.79 11.11
N GLN A 206 -6.11 8.63 11.99
CA GLN A 206 -4.88 9.38 11.73
C GLN A 206 -3.70 8.49 11.30
N PRO A 207 -3.41 7.34 11.96
CA PRO A 207 -2.33 6.46 11.52
C PRO A 207 -2.53 5.89 10.09
N VAL A 208 -3.76 5.53 9.72
CA VAL A 208 -4.08 5.05 8.35
C VAL A 208 -4.01 6.19 7.35
N ALA A 209 -4.48 7.39 7.72
CA ALA A 209 -4.39 8.57 6.87
C ALA A 209 -2.93 8.91 6.53
N GLU A 210 -2.02 8.77 7.47
CA GLU A 210 -0.58 8.92 7.26
C GLU A 210 -0.02 7.86 6.30
N GLN A 211 -0.44 6.60 6.43
CA GLN A 211 -0.04 5.53 5.50
C GLN A 211 -0.55 5.78 4.07
N LEU A 212 -1.81 6.16 3.92
CA LEU A 212 -2.41 6.49 2.62
C LEU A 212 -1.76 7.74 2.00
N THR A 213 -1.49 8.77 2.80
CA THR A 213 -0.80 9.99 2.35
C THR A 213 0.64 9.68 1.92
N ALA A 214 1.36 8.86 2.68
CA ALA A 214 2.70 8.40 2.33
C ALA A 214 2.71 7.57 1.04
N ALA A 215 1.62 6.85 0.75
CA ALA A 215 1.38 6.15 -0.50
C ALA A 215 0.92 7.05 -1.67
N GLY A 216 0.78 8.37 -1.45
CA GLY A 216 0.47 9.36 -2.49
C GLY A 216 -1.01 9.70 -2.66
N TYR A 217 -1.90 9.12 -1.85
CA TYR A 217 -3.34 9.43 -1.88
C TYR A 217 -3.64 10.77 -1.22
N THR A 218 -4.68 11.45 -1.70
CA THR A 218 -5.28 12.57 -0.97
C THR A 218 -6.27 12.00 0.04
N VAL A 219 -6.13 12.37 1.31
CA VAL A 219 -6.93 11.83 2.40
C VAL A 219 -7.56 12.96 3.21
N ARG A 220 -8.80 12.75 3.63
CA ARG A 220 -9.57 13.63 4.51
C ARG A 220 -10.10 12.83 5.70
N VAL A 221 -10.03 13.41 6.88
CA VAL A 221 -10.53 12.82 8.13
C VAL A 221 -11.45 13.84 8.82
N PRO A 222 -12.71 13.99 8.35
CA PRO A 222 -13.62 14.97 8.92
C PRO A 222 -13.90 14.66 10.39
N SER A 223 -13.86 15.69 11.25
CA SER A 223 -14.13 15.54 12.67
C SER A 223 -15.63 15.56 12.98
N LEU A 224 -16.11 14.50 13.64
CA LEU A 224 -17.49 14.34 14.09
C LEU A 224 -17.65 14.56 15.61
N LEU A 225 -16.64 15.14 16.29
CA LEU A 225 -16.66 15.34 17.75
C LEU A 225 -17.79 16.28 18.23
N HIS A 226 -18.26 17.16 17.34
CA HIS A 226 -19.30 18.14 17.65
C HIS A 226 -20.73 17.63 17.42
N ILE A 227 -20.91 16.42 16.89
CA ILE A 227 -22.23 15.91 16.44
C ILE A 227 -23.22 15.82 17.59
N GLY A 228 -22.77 15.44 18.78
CA GLY A 228 -23.60 15.32 19.98
C GLY A 228 -24.04 16.66 20.59
N ALA A 229 -23.72 17.81 19.99
CA ALA A 229 -24.17 19.11 20.44
C ALA A 229 -25.58 19.44 19.89
N GLY A 230 -26.39 20.12 20.71
CA GLY A 230 -27.75 20.54 20.33
C GLY A 230 -28.80 19.42 20.39
N ALA A 231 -29.96 19.69 19.81
CA ALA A 231 -31.11 18.77 19.80
C ALA A 231 -31.08 17.80 18.59
N PRO A 232 -31.74 16.63 18.65
CA PRO A 232 -31.93 15.77 17.48
C PRO A 232 -32.73 16.47 16.36
N PRO A 233 -32.66 15.96 15.10
CA PRO A 233 -31.84 14.84 14.66
C PRO A 233 -30.35 15.22 14.55
N PHE A 234 -29.46 14.26 14.79
CA PHE A 234 -28.01 14.48 14.77
C PHE A 234 -27.38 14.15 13.42
N TRP A 235 -27.98 13.23 12.65
CA TRP A 235 -27.49 12.80 11.34
C TRP A 235 -27.24 13.94 10.33
N PRO A 236 -28.00 15.07 10.29
CA PRO A 236 -27.70 16.13 9.33
C PRO A 236 -26.32 16.72 9.57
N ARG A 237 -25.92 16.88 10.84
CA ARG A 237 -24.60 17.40 11.19
C ARG A 237 -23.47 16.49 10.74
N VAL A 238 -23.71 15.17 10.67
CA VAL A 238 -22.69 14.21 10.19
C VAL A 238 -22.45 14.43 8.70
N ALA A 239 -23.52 14.49 7.91
CA ALA A 239 -23.42 14.81 6.49
C ALA A 239 -22.82 16.20 6.25
N ASP A 240 -23.26 17.19 7.03
CA ASP A 240 -22.72 18.55 6.99
C ASP A 240 -21.23 18.56 7.27
N ALA A 241 -20.74 17.89 8.32
CA ALA A 241 -19.32 17.86 8.68
C ALA A 241 -18.43 17.31 7.55
N VAL A 242 -18.89 16.26 6.86
CA VAL A 242 -18.16 15.68 5.72
C VAL A 242 -18.17 16.64 4.51
N ARG A 243 -19.34 17.17 4.15
CA ARG A 243 -19.47 18.16 3.06
C ARG A 243 -18.62 19.40 3.34
N ASP A 244 -18.64 19.85 4.58
CA ASP A 244 -17.96 21.04 5.07
C ASP A 244 -16.44 20.92 5.00
N ASP A 245 -15.91 19.74 5.34
CA ASP A 245 -14.50 19.40 5.19
C ASP A 245 -14.10 19.40 3.70
N LEU A 246 -14.96 18.87 2.83
CA LEU A 246 -14.71 18.80 1.39
C LEU A 246 -14.88 20.13 0.63
N ARG A 247 -15.33 21.23 1.26
CA ARG A 247 -15.56 22.52 0.56
C ARG A 247 -14.39 23.08 -0.24
N GLN A 248 -13.15 22.80 0.17
CA GLN A 248 -11.94 23.26 -0.52
C GLN A 248 -11.44 22.26 -1.58
N VAL A 249 -12.10 21.11 -1.71
CA VAL A 249 -11.82 20.11 -2.72
C VAL A 249 -12.61 20.48 -3.98
N PRO A 250 -12.00 20.46 -5.18
CA PRO A 250 -12.72 20.66 -6.43
C PRO A 250 -13.83 19.61 -6.61
N VAL A 251 -15.06 20.05 -6.92
CA VAL A 251 -16.26 19.18 -7.05
C VAL A 251 -16.05 18.03 -8.05
N GLY A 252 -15.26 18.25 -9.10
CA GLY A 252 -14.97 17.23 -10.11
C GLY A 252 -14.07 16.08 -9.64
N ASN A 253 -13.44 16.18 -8.47
CA ASN A 253 -12.63 15.09 -7.93
C ASN A 253 -13.54 14.06 -7.23
N PRO A 254 -13.51 12.78 -7.63
CA PRO A 254 -14.29 11.74 -6.98
C PRO A 254 -13.79 11.45 -5.56
N VAL A 255 -14.67 10.94 -4.71
CA VAL A 255 -14.35 10.55 -3.33
C VAL A 255 -14.66 9.07 -3.08
N THR A 256 -13.81 8.41 -2.28
CA THR A 256 -14.09 7.09 -1.70
C THR A 256 -14.42 7.30 -0.22
N LEU A 257 -15.65 6.99 0.17
CA LEU A 257 -16.09 7.10 1.56
C LEU A 257 -15.68 5.84 2.31
N VAL A 258 -14.93 5.99 3.41
CA VAL A 258 -14.53 4.87 4.26
C VAL A 258 -15.12 5.11 5.64
N ALA A 259 -16.05 4.26 6.08
CA ALA A 259 -16.74 4.44 7.35
C ALA A 259 -16.41 3.31 8.33
N HIS A 260 -16.08 3.70 9.57
CA HIS A 260 -15.83 2.75 10.66
C HIS A 260 -17.00 2.67 11.64
N SER A 261 -17.34 1.45 12.08
CA SER A 261 -18.35 1.21 13.12
C SER A 261 -19.69 1.88 12.81
N ASN A 262 -20.23 2.66 13.73
CA ASN A 262 -21.52 3.31 13.57
C ASN A 262 -21.55 4.36 12.44
N ALA A 263 -20.39 4.81 11.95
CA ALA A 263 -20.32 5.73 10.81
C ALA A 263 -20.91 5.13 9.53
N GLY A 264 -20.91 3.79 9.39
CA GLY A 264 -21.45 3.09 8.23
C GLY A 264 -22.91 3.44 7.95
N LEU A 265 -23.72 3.61 9.01
CA LEU A 265 -25.13 3.98 8.90
C LEU A 265 -25.36 5.35 8.26
N PHE A 266 -24.37 6.24 8.30
CA PHE A 266 -24.48 7.61 7.79
C PHE A 266 -24.06 7.75 6.34
N LEU A 267 -23.42 6.73 5.73
CA LEU A 267 -22.97 6.81 4.33
C LEU A 267 -24.09 7.18 3.34
N PRO A 268 -25.35 6.67 3.45
CA PRO A 268 -26.45 7.09 2.58
C PRO A 268 -26.74 8.59 2.68
N ALA A 269 -26.79 9.12 3.91
CA ALA A 269 -27.08 10.52 4.17
C ALA A 269 -25.91 11.45 3.78
N ILE A 270 -24.67 11.00 4.04
CA ILE A 270 -23.45 11.69 3.59
C ILE A 270 -23.48 11.78 2.07
N ARG A 271 -23.61 10.65 1.37
CA ARG A 271 -23.61 10.59 -0.09
C ARG A 271 -24.67 11.51 -0.70
N ALA A 272 -25.90 11.47 -0.20
CA ALA A 272 -26.98 12.32 -0.69
C ALA A 272 -26.74 13.83 -0.46
N GLY A 273 -25.91 14.18 0.52
CA GLY A 273 -25.54 15.56 0.85
C GLY A 273 -24.24 16.06 0.23
N LEU A 274 -23.53 15.24 -0.55
CA LEU A 274 -22.28 15.61 -1.20
C LEU A 274 -22.50 16.09 -2.63
N ASP A 275 -21.79 17.16 -3.00
CA ASP A 275 -21.70 17.62 -4.39
C ASP A 275 -20.68 16.79 -5.21
N HIS A 276 -19.79 16.06 -4.53
CA HIS A 276 -18.75 15.23 -5.15
C HIS A 276 -19.29 13.89 -5.66
N PRO A 277 -18.79 13.39 -6.81
CA PRO A 277 -19.09 12.02 -7.23
C PRO A 277 -18.46 11.03 -6.24
N VAL A 278 -19.27 10.10 -5.74
CA VAL A 278 -18.79 9.01 -4.87
C VAL A 278 -18.36 7.84 -5.75
N ALA A 279 -17.05 7.59 -5.83
CA ALA A 279 -16.48 6.48 -6.59
C ALA A 279 -16.66 5.12 -5.90
N GLY A 280 -16.74 5.11 -4.57
CA GLY A 280 -16.89 3.90 -3.79
C GLY A 280 -17.24 4.15 -2.33
N SER A 281 -17.76 3.13 -1.66
CA SER A 281 -17.96 3.10 -0.21
C SER A 281 -17.33 1.84 0.40
N ILE A 282 -16.54 2.03 1.43
CA ILE A 282 -15.86 0.96 2.16
C ILE A 282 -16.36 0.98 3.60
N PHE A 283 -16.96 -0.11 4.02
CA PHE A 283 -17.39 -0.34 5.40
C PHE A 283 -16.28 -1.08 6.14
N VAL A 284 -15.79 -0.53 7.24
CA VAL A 284 -14.69 -1.10 8.01
C VAL A 284 -15.17 -1.41 9.40
N ASP A 285 -15.37 -2.70 9.73
CA ASP A 285 -15.99 -3.12 10.99
C ASP A 285 -17.18 -2.22 11.35
N ALA A 286 -18.11 -2.09 10.38
CA ALA A 286 -19.11 -1.04 10.37
C ALA A 286 -20.53 -1.59 10.22
N ALA A 287 -21.48 -0.94 10.91
CA ALA A 287 -22.88 -1.26 10.75
C ALA A 287 -23.35 -0.88 9.34
N LEU A 288 -24.17 -1.74 8.72
CA LEU A 288 -24.72 -1.50 7.40
C LEU A 288 -26.07 -0.79 7.48
N PRO A 289 -26.31 0.25 6.64
CA PRO A 289 -27.64 0.82 6.48
C PRO A 289 -28.60 -0.23 5.91
N ALA A 290 -29.87 -0.18 6.32
CA ALA A 290 -30.92 -1.01 5.73
C ALA A 290 -30.97 -0.83 4.20
N ARG A 291 -31.42 -1.86 3.48
CA ARG A 291 -31.59 -1.77 2.01
C ARG A 291 -32.63 -0.73 1.61
N THR A 292 -33.68 -0.60 2.43
CA THR A 292 -34.78 0.36 2.21
C THR A 292 -35.29 0.87 3.56
N GLY A 293 -35.72 2.13 3.59
CA GLY A 293 -36.32 2.75 4.77
C GLY A 293 -35.29 3.20 5.83
N PRO A 294 -35.72 4.01 6.83
CA PRO A 294 -34.83 4.54 7.84
C PRO A 294 -34.17 3.44 8.68
N THR A 295 -32.88 3.60 9.00
CA THR A 295 -32.14 2.65 9.84
C THR A 295 -31.97 3.20 11.26
N PRO A 296 -32.31 2.45 12.32
CA PRO A 296 -32.06 2.87 13.69
C PRO A 296 -30.54 2.93 13.97
N VAL A 297 -30.09 3.92 14.75
CA VAL A 297 -28.66 4.07 15.11
C VAL A 297 -28.18 2.98 16.08
N ALA A 298 -29.08 2.40 16.86
CA ALA A 298 -28.80 1.31 17.77
C ALA A 298 -29.96 0.31 17.75
N SER A 299 -29.63 -0.99 17.85
CA SER A 299 -30.64 -2.03 18.04
C SER A 299 -31.37 -1.83 19.38
N PRO A 300 -32.59 -2.39 19.54
CA PRO A 300 -33.31 -2.33 20.82
C PRO A 300 -32.46 -2.86 22.00
N GLU A 301 -31.76 -3.97 21.80
CA GLU A 301 -30.90 -4.61 22.80
C GLU A 301 -29.73 -3.69 23.18
N PHE A 302 -29.12 -3.02 22.19
CA PHE A 302 -28.05 -2.07 22.46
C PHE A 302 -28.57 -0.82 23.17
N GLN A 303 -29.78 -0.34 22.86
CA GLN A 303 -30.40 0.77 23.59
C GLN A 303 -30.69 0.41 25.06
N GLU A 304 -31.13 -0.82 25.33
CA GLU A 304 -31.33 -1.32 26.70
C GLU A 304 -30.01 -1.37 27.48
N PHE A 305 -28.92 -1.77 26.82
CA PHE A 305 -27.57 -1.74 27.38
C PHE A 305 -27.09 -0.30 27.69
N LEU A 306 -27.37 0.67 26.83
CA LEU A 306 -26.90 2.05 26.99
C LEU A 306 -27.68 2.84 28.07
N ARG A 307 -28.99 2.60 28.19
CA ARG A 307 -29.90 3.35 29.08
C ARG A 307 -29.41 3.47 30.54
N PRO A 308 -28.96 2.40 31.23
CA PRO A 308 -28.50 2.51 32.63
C PRO A 308 -27.20 3.30 32.79
N MET A 309 -26.39 3.45 31.75
CA MET A 309 -25.13 4.21 31.81
C MET A 309 -25.34 5.73 31.68
N ALA A 310 -26.51 6.16 31.19
CA ALA A 310 -26.76 7.57 30.93
C ALA A 310 -27.00 8.36 32.22
N VAL A 311 -26.15 9.35 32.49
CA VAL A 311 -26.31 10.30 33.59
C VAL A 311 -26.70 11.66 33.01
N ASN A 312 -27.85 12.21 33.44
CA ASN A 312 -28.42 13.44 32.89
C ASN A 312 -28.57 13.41 31.35
N GLY A 313 -28.96 12.25 30.82
CA GLY A 313 -29.16 12.04 29.38
C GLY A 313 -27.87 11.96 28.55
N ARG A 314 -26.70 11.84 29.17
CA ARG A 314 -25.41 11.69 28.48
C ARG A 314 -24.72 10.40 28.87
N LEU A 315 -24.09 9.75 27.89
CA LEU A 315 -23.30 8.54 28.09
C LEU A 315 -21.86 8.91 28.46
N PRO A 316 -21.16 8.05 29.22
CA PRO A 316 -19.71 8.19 29.40
C PRO A 316 -18.99 7.97 28.06
N ARG A 317 -17.66 8.10 28.03
CA ARG A 317 -16.88 7.88 26.80
C ARG A 317 -17.01 6.43 26.37
N TRP A 318 -16.93 6.15 25.07
CA TRP A 318 -17.13 4.81 24.53
C TRP A 318 -16.21 3.74 25.16
N THR A 319 -14.96 4.07 25.47
CA THR A 319 -14.04 3.13 26.14
C THR A 319 -14.44 2.82 27.58
N ASP A 320 -15.26 3.64 28.22
CA ASP A 320 -15.73 3.43 29.59
C ASP A 320 -16.99 2.54 29.63
N TRP A 321 -17.50 2.06 28.49
CA TRP A 321 -18.68 1.18 28.40
C TRP A 321 -18.34 -0.29 28.55
N TRP A 322 -17.07 -0.63 28.34
CA TRP A 322 -16.58 -1.98 28.20
C TRP A 322 -15.56 -2.28 29.29
N ASP A 323 -15.31 -3.57 29.51
CA ASP A 323 -14.28 -3.98 30.43
C ASP A 323 -12.88 -3.67 29.87
N GLU A 324 -11.97 -3.35 30.78
CA GLU A 324 -10.58 -3.01 30.46
C GLU A 324 -9.88 -4.11 29.63
N ALA A 325 -10.24 -5.38 29.86
CA ALA A 325 -9.71 -6.53 29.14
C ALA A 325 -10.08 -6.54 27.65
N ASP A 326 -11.23 -5.96 27.29
CA ASP A 326 -11.69 -5.87 25.90
C ASP A 326 -11.12 -4.64 25.20
N VAL A 327 -10.92 -3.55 25.95
CA VAL A 327 -10.46 -2.25 25.43
C VAL A 327 -8.94 -2.21 25.26
N ALA A 328 -8.17 -2.76 26.21
CA ALA A 328 -6.71 -2.66 26.18
C ALA A 328 -6.05 -3.22 24.89
N PRO A 329 -6.49 -4.35 24.31
CA PRO A 329 -5.92 -4.89 23.08
C PRO A 329 -6.16 -4.03 21.82
N MET A 330 -7.04 -3.03 21.89
CA MET A 330 -7.41 -2.18 20.75
C MET A 330 -6.37 -1.09 20.45
N PHE A 331 -5.33 -0.96 21.27
CA PHE A 331 -4.33 0.11 21.15
C PHE A 331 -2.92 -0.45 20.97
N SER A 332 -2.14 0.19 20.11
CA SER A 332 -0.73 -0.16 19.87
C SER A 332 0.17 0.11 21.07
N ASP A 333 -0.08 1.21 21.76
CA ASP A 333 0.73 1.70 22.88
C ASP A 333 -0.06 2.68 23.78
N PRO A 334 0.46 3.00 24.99
CA PRO A 334 -0.23 3.86 25.95
C PRO A 334 -0.45 5.30 25.47
N THR A 335 0.42 5.86 24.64
CA THR A 335 0.30 7.25 24.16
C THR A 335 -0.83 7.38 23.15
N VAL A 336 -0.92 6.43 22.22
CA VAL A 336 -2.04 6.35 21.27
C VAL A 336 -3.35 6.13 22.01
N ARG A 337 -3.36 5.22 23.00
CA ARG A 337 -4.52 5.01 23.85
C ARG A 337 -4.96 6.29 24.55
N GLN A 338 -4.04 7.01 25.19
CA GLN A 338 -4.36 8.26 25.88
C GLN A 338 -4.99 9.28 24.92
N THR A 339 -4.39 9.45 23.73
CA THR A 339 -4.88 10.38 22.71
C THR A 339 -6.33 10.07 22.31
N VAL A 340 -6.61 8.81 21.98
CA VAL A 340 -7.97 8.38 21.56
C VAL A 340 -8.97 8.47 22.71
N VAL A 341 -8.55 8.14 23.93
CA VAL A 341 -9.41 8.18 25.13
C VAL A 341 -9.76 9.61 25.54
N GLU A 342 -8.83 10.56 25.41
CA GLU A 342 -9.08 11.98 25.71
C GLU A 342 -9.91 12.67 24.62
N GLU A 343 -9.83 12.21 23.37
CA GLU A 343 -10.58 12.78 22.24
C GLU A 343 -12.07 12.36 22.23
N GLN A 344 -12.42 11.23 22.85
CA GLN A 344 -13.77 10.68 22.80
C GLN A 344 -14.84 11.63 23.34
N PRO A 345 -15.91 11.89 22.57
CA PRO A 345 -17.02 12.68 23.05
C PRO A 345 -17.91 11.86 23.99
N SER A 346 -18.47 12.53 25.00
CA SER A 346 -19.67 12.03 25.69
C SER A 346 -20.86 12.33 24.78
N LEU A 347 -21.56 11.33 24.23
CA LEU A 347 -22.74 11.54 23.38
C LEU A 347 -24.04 11.55 24.21
N PRO A 348 -25.07 12.32 23.82
CA PRO A 348 -26.38 12.22 24.45
C PRO A 348 -27.02 10.85 24.13
N LEU A 349 -27.76 10.26 25.06
CA LEU A 349 -28.47 8.99 24.84
C LEU A 349 -29.40 9.07 23.62
N SER A 350 -30.06 10.23 23.43
CA SER A 350 -30.92 10.52 22.28
C SER A 350 -30.23 10.41 20.90
N TYR A 351 -28.89 10.41 20.85
CA TYR A 351 -28.17 10.13 19.60
C TYR A 351 -28.41 8.68 19.15
N TYR A 352 -28.51 7.72 20.06
CA TYR A 352 -28.72 6.30 19.74
C TYR A 352 -30.19 5.96 19.49
N GLU A 353 -31.11 6.86 19.84
CA GLU A 353 -32.56 6.69 19.66
C GLU A 353 -33.04 7.18 18.27
N GLN A 354 -32.19 7.88 17.51
CA GLN A 354 -32.56 8.43 16.21
C GLN A 354 -32.59 7.36 15.12
N HIS A 355 -33.28 7.68 14.03
CA HIS A 355 -33.27 6.91 12.79
C HIS A 355 -32.64 7.75 11.68
N ILE A 356 -31.76 7.13 10.90
CA ILE A 356 -31.07 7.77 9.77
C ILE A 356 -31.85 7.48 8.49
N PRO A 357 -32.18 8.49 7.67
CA PRO A 357 -32.82 8.26 6.39
C PRO A 357 -31.91 7.47 5.45
N VAL A 358 -32.48 6.52 4.72
CA VAL A 358 -31.80 5.77 3.66
C VAL A 358 -32.49 6.12 2.33
N PRO A 359 -31.91 7.00 1.52
CA PRO A 359 -32.42 7.31 0.19
C PRO A 359 -32.48 6.07 -0.70
N GLU A 360 -33.43 6.05 -1.64
CA GLU A 360 -33.52 4.98 -2.64
C GLU A 360 -32.27 4.99 -3.54
N GLY A 361 -31.73 3.80 -3.84
CA GLY A 361 -30.53 3.66 -4.67
C GLY A 361 -29.24 4.19 -4.02
N TRP A 362 -29.20 4.32 -2.69
CA TRP A 362 -28.01 4.86 -2.01
C TRP A 362 -26.74 4.04 -2.25
N ASP A 363 -26.87 2.75 -2.60
CA ASP A 363 -25.80 1.80 -2.89
C ASP A 363 -25.67 1.44 -4.39
N ASP A 364 -26.11 2.32 -5.29
CA ASP A 364 -25.96 2.17 -6.76
C ASP A 364 -24.52 2.44 -7.28
N HIS A 365 -23.53 2.37 -6.39
CA HIS A 365 -22.10 2.54 -6.66
C HIS A 365 -21.30 1.41 -5.98
N PRO A 366 -20.01 1.24 -6.31
CA PRO A 366 -19.19 0.19 -5.70
C PRO A 366 -19.17 0.28 -4.17
N CYS A 367 -19.62 -0.78 -3.50
CA CYS A 367 -19.55 -0.94 -2.06
C CYS A 367 -18.69 -2.15 -1.72
N SER A 368 -17.97 -2.09 -0.60
CA SER A 368 -17.06 -3.14 -0.15
C SER A 368 -16.97 -3.16 1.38
N TYR A 369 -16.49 -4.27 1.93
CA TYR A 369 -16.40 -4.47 3.38
C TYR A 369 -15.00 -4.97 3.79
N LEU A 370 -14.47 -4.39 4.87
CA LEU A 370 -13.29 -4.85 5.57
C LEU A 370 -13.68 -5.25 6.99
N LEU A 371 -13.65 -6.54 7.26
CA LEU A 371 -13.87 -7.10 8.59
C LEU A 371 -12.56 -7.09 9.39
N PHE A 372 -12.60 -6.70 10.65
CA PHE A 372 -11.55 -6.99 11.63
C PHE A 372 -11.92 -8.18 12.50
N GLY A 373 -13.11 -8.15 13.10
CA GLY A 373 -13.54 -9.22 13.99
C GLY A 373 -14.92 -9.01 14.63
N PRO A 374 -15.22 -9.74 15.72
CA PRO A 374 -16.50 -9.66 16.39
C PRO A 374 -16.80 -8.27 16.95
N PRO A 375 -18.08 -7.84 16.97
CA PRO A 375 -19.28 -8.59 16.59
C PRO A 375 -19.77 -8.32 15.14
N TYR A 376 -18.88 -7.92 14.22
CA TYR A 376 -19.27 -7.45 12.90
C TYR A 376 -19.37 -8.54 11.83
N GLU A 377 -19.32 -9.82 12.21
CA GLU A 377 -19.42 -10.94 11.27
C GLU A 377 -20.77 -10.95 10.53
N ASP A 378 -21.87 -10.64 11.22
CA ASP A 378 -23.20 -10.57 10.60
C ASP A 378 -23.28 -9.44 9.55
N CYS A 379 -22.66 -8.29 9.83
CA CYS A 379 -22.55 -7.19 8.88
C CYS A 379 -21.69 -7.59 7.66
N SER A 380 -20.59 -8.29 7.89
CA SER A 380 -19.73 -8.82 6.83
C SER A 380 -20.45 -9.87 5.98
N ALA A 381 -21.26 -10.74 6.61
CA ALA A 381 -22.07 -11.73 5.92
C ALA A 381 -23.14 -11.05 5.06
N GLU A 382 -23.82 -10.04 5.60
CA GLU A 382 -24.78 -9.25 4.84
C GLU A 382 -24.13 -8.50 3.66
N ALA A 383 -22.93 -7.94 3.82
CA ALA A 383 -22.18 -7.35 2.71
C ALA A 383 -21.91 -8.38 1.60
N HIS A 384 -21.55 -9.61 1.97
CA HIS A 384 -21.37 -10.70 1.02
C HIS A 384 -22.69 -11.05 0.30
N GLU A 385 -23.82 -11.13 1.02
CA GLU A 385 -25.16 -11.34 0.44
C GLU A 385 -25.60 -10.19 -0.48
N ARG A 386 -25.10 -8.98 -0.27
CA ARG A 386 -25.27 -7.83 -1.17
C ARG A 386 -24.40 -7.91 -2.43
N GLY A 387 -23.52 -8.91 -2.53
CA GLY A 387 -22.59 -9.09 -3.64
C GLY A 387 -21.37 -8.17 -3.58
N TRP A 388 -21.08 -7.60 -2.42
CA TRP A 388 -19.96 -6.68 -2.24
C TRP A 388 -18.65 -7.45 -2.00
N PRO A 389 -17.50 -6.96 -2.51
CA PRO A 389 -16.20 -7.50 -2.12
C PRO A 389 -16.00 -7.41 -0.61
N VAL A 390 -15.58 -8.51 0.00
CA VAL A 390 -15.29 -8.60 1.44
C VAL A 390 -13.85 -9.03 1.62
N ALA A 391 -13.10 -8.30 2.44
CA ALA A 391 -11.79 -8.70 2.93
C ALA A 391 -11.81 -8.87 4.45
N HIS A 392 -10.96 -9.73 4.97
CA HIS A 392 -10.77 -9.94 6.40
C HIS A 392 -9.34 -9.62 6.79
N LEU A 393 -9.17 -8.70 7.73
CA LEU A 393 -7.91 -8.37 8.38
C LEU A 393 -8.07 -8.64 9.89
N PRO A 394 -7.76 -9.85 10.38
CA PRO A 394 -8.06 -10.26 11.75
C PRO A 394 -7.51 -9.29 12.80
N GLY A 395 -8.39 -8.75 13.64
CA GLY A 395 -8.05 -7.76 14.65
C GLY A 395 -9.19 -7.44 15.61
N ALA A 396 -8.97 -6.47 16.49
CA ALA A 396 -10.00 -5.93 17.37
C ALA A 396 -10.72 -4.73 16.72
N HIS A 397 -11.78 -4.22 17.34
CA HIS A 397 -12.62 -3.17 16.73
C HIS A 397 -11.88 -1.90 16.27
N LEU A 398 -10.77 -1.53 16.93
CA LEU A 398 -9.91 -0.41 16.51
C LEU A 398 -8.63 -0.86 15.80
N HIS A 399 -8.67 -1.97 15.06
CA HIS A 399 -7.48 -2.54 14.43
C HIS A 399 -6.78 -1.59 13.44
N GLN A 400 -7.50 -0.60 12.90
CA GLN A 400 -6.89 0.48 12.10
C GLN A 400 -5.78 1.25 12.84
N ILE A 401 -5.79 1.22 14.17
CA ILE A 401 -4.75 1.80 15.02
C ILE A 401 -3.58 0.82 15.20
N VAL A 402 -3.88 -0.48 15.30
CA VAL A 402 -2.91 -1.54 15.60
C VAL A 402 -2.10 -1.93 14.36
N ASP A 403 -2.76 -2.09 13.20
CA ASP A 403 -2.12 -2.33 11.91
C ASP A 403 -2.59 -1.30 10.85
N PRO A 404 -2.09 -0.05 10.94
CA PRO A 404 -2.47 0.99 9.99
C PRO A 404 -1.99 0.71 8.57
N ALA A 405 -0.84 0.03 8.42
CA ALA A 405 -0.28 -0.30 7.12
C ALA A 405 -1.07 -1.42 6.43
N GLY A 406 -1.46 -2.47 7.16
CA GLY A 406 -2.37 -3.50 6.67
C GLY A 406 -3.73 -2.92 6.31
N THR A 407 -4.30 -2.09 7.19
CA THR A 407 -5.59 -1.42 6.94
C THR A 407 -5.53 -0.57 5.67
N ALA A 408 -4.52 0.30 5.52
CA ALA A 408 -4.36 1.14 4.33
C ALA A 408 -4.25 0.31 3.02
N ARG A 409 -3.48 -0.79 3.04
CA ARG A 409 -3.38 -1.70 1.88
C ARG A 409 -4.72 -2.31 1.50
N HIS A 410 -5.52 -2.74 2.47
CA HIS A 410 -6.84 -3.27 2.22
C HIS A 410 -7.81 -2.20 1.70
N LEU A 411 -7.77 -0.97 2.24
CA LEU A 411 -8.60 0.13 1.72
C LEU A 411 -8.30 0.43 0.25
N VAL A 412 -7.02 0.46 -0.13
CA VAL A 412 -6.60 0.67 -1.53
C VAL A 412 -7.07 -0.47 -2.44
N ALA A 413 -6.91 -1.71 -1.99
CA ALA A 413 -7.36 -2.88 -2.76
C ALA A 413 -8.88 -2.88 -2.96
N LEU A 414 -9.65 -2.57 -1.91
CA LEU A 414 -11.11 -2.54 -1.94
C LEU A 414 -11.68 -1.32 -2.68
N ALA A 415 -10.93 -0.22 -2.76
CA ALA A 415 -11.31 0.96 -3.55
C ALA A 415 -11.14 0.75 -5.07
N SER A 416 -10.41 -0.28 -5.49
CA SER A 416 -10.12 -0.51 -6.91
C SER A 416 -11.32 -1.19 -7.59
N PRO A 417 -11.83 -0.68 -8.73
CA PRO A 417 -13.05 -1.19 -9.38
C PRO A 417 -12.93 -2.60 -9.99
N THR A 418 -11.78 -3.26 -9.88
CA THR A 418 -11.57 -4.64 -10.33
C THR A 418 -11.83 -5.62 -9.19
N GLY A 419 -13.04 -6.17 -9.16
CA GLY A 419 -13.26 -7.47 -8.56
C GLY A 419 -12.30 -8.48 -9.19
N ALA A 420 -11.56 -9.18 -8.35
CA ALA A 420 -10.75 -10.31 -8.75
C ALA A 420 -11.64 -11.37 -9.42
N VAL A 421 -11.26 -11.79 -10.63
CA VAL A 421 -11.69 -13.04 -11.28
C VAL A 421 -10.55 -14.02 -11.18
#